data_AF-J2TNC3-F1
#
_entry.id   AF-J2TNC3-F1
#
_cell.length_a   1.000
_cell.length_b   1.000
_cell.length_c   1.000
_cell.angle_alpha   90.00
_cell.angle_beta   90.00
_cell.angle_gamma   90.00
#
_symmetry.space_group_name_H-M   'P 1'
#
loop_
_entity.id
_entity.type
_entity.pdbx_description
1 polymer ?
#
loop_
_entity_poly.entity_id
_entity_poly.type
_entity_poly.pdbx_seq_one_letter_code
_entity_poly.pdbx_strand_id
1 'polypeptide(L)' 'MSRILLVEDGRDSAPLLLGHLQGAGHEVEQIEDGAAALERILSARSTGTSRT' A
#
# COMPACT_ATOMS: atom_id res chain seq x y z
N MET A 1 3.66 6.61 13.26
CA MET A 1 2.70 6.81 12.17
C MET A 1 3.43 6.56 10.87
N SER A 2 3.07 5.48 10.16
CA SER A 2 3.78 5.04 8.96
C SER A 2 2.77 4.73 7.86
N ARG A 3 3.17 4.92 6.60
CA ARG A 3 2.36 4.57 5.43
C ARG A 3 2.71 3.15 5.01
N ILE A 4 1.72 2.28 4.93
CA ILE A 4 1.85 0.86 4.64
C ILE A 4 1.09 0.55 3.36
N LEU A 5 1.75 -0.12 2.42
CA LEU A 5 1.10 -0.70 1.25
C LEU A 5 0.79 -2.17 1.56
N LEU A 6 -0.48 -2.49 1.72
CA LEU A 6 -0.95 -3.85 1.97
C LEU A 6 -1.35 -4.48 0.64
N VAL A 7 -0.63 -5.53 0.23
CA VAL A 7 -0.93 -6.28 -0.99
C VAL A 7 -1.63 -7.57 -0.61
N GLU A 8 -2.94 -7.65 -0.84
CA GLU A 8 -3.72 -8.86 -0.55
C GLU A 8 -4.96 -8.99 -1.44
N ASP A 9 -5.11 -10.15 -2.09
CA ASP A 9 -6.27 -10.53 -2.92
C ASP A 9 -7.44 -11.07 -2.08
N GLY A 10 -7.13 -11.53 -0.85
CA GLY A 10 -8.07 -12.23 0.00
C GLY A 10 -9.19 -11.35 0.56
N ARG A 11 -10.43 -11.63 0.13
CA ARG A 11 -11.67 -10.97 0.57
C ARG A 11 -11.90 -11.01 2.09
N ASP A 12 -11.38 -12.01 2.78
CA ASP A 12 -11.61 -12.23 4.21
C ASP A 12 -10.42 -11.81 5.10
N SER A 13 -9.19 -11.90 4.58
CA SER A 13 -7.94 -11.57 5.28
C SER A 13 -7.63 -10.07 5.25
N ALA A 14 -7.90 -9.41 4.12
CA ALA A 14 -7.56 -8.01 3.94
C ALA A 14 -8.28 -7.04 4.91
N PRO A 15 -9.59 -7.19 5.19
CA PRO A 15 -10.29 -6.30 6.12
C PRO A 15 -9.77 -6.40 7.56
N LEU A 16 -9.35 -7.60 7.98
CA LEU A 16 -8.81 -7.85 9.32
C LEU A 16 -7.45 -7.16 9.50
N LEU A 17 -6.56 -7.30 8.51
CA LEU A 17 -5.26 -6.64 8.51
C LEU A 17 -5.39 -5.13 8.39
N LEU A 18 -6.28 -4.65 7.52
CA LEU A 18 -6.56 -3.23 7.34
C LEU A 18 -7.05 -2.59 8.64
N GLY A 19 -8.04 -3.21 9.29
CA GLY A 19 -8.58 -2.72 10.56
C GLY A 19 -7.55 -2.72 11.69
N HIS A 20 -6.69 -3.74 11.76
CA HIS A 20 -5.62 -3.78 12.76
C HIS A 20 -4.59 -2.67 12.57
N LEU A 21 -4.13 -2.48 11.33
CA LEU A 21 -3.12 -1.47 11.00
C LEU A 21 -3.66 -0.04 11.13
N GLN A 22 -4.90 0.21 10.72
CA GLN A 22 -5.58 1.49 10.92
C GLN A 22 -5.83 1.76 12.41
N GLY A 23 -6.25 0.75 13.17
CA GLY A 23 -6.44 0.85 14.62
C GLY A 23 -5.15 1.14 15.39
N ALA A 24 -4.01 0.70 14.86
CA ALA A 24 -2.68 1.05 15.36
C ALA A 24 -2.19 2.45 14.92
N GLY A 25 -3.00 3.19 14.14
CA GLY A 25 -2.69 4.55 13.69
C GLY A 25 -1.78 4.61 12.46
N HIS A 26 -1.76 3.57 11.63
CA HIS A 26 -1.07 3.57 10.34
C HIS A 26 -2.00 4.00 9.21
N GLU A 27 -1.45 4.71 8.23
CA GLU A 27 -2.13 4.92 6.95
C GLU A 27 -1.88 3.70 6.08
N VAL A 28 -2.95 3.07 5.59
CA VAL A 28 -2.84 1.84 4.81
C VAL A 28 -3.48 2.03 3.45
N GLU A 29 -2.73 1.75 2.40
CA GLU A 29 -3.21 1.66 1.02
C GLU A 29 -3.30 0.17 0.66
N GLN A 30 -4.49 -0.32 0.33
CA GLN A 30 -4.70 -1.71 -0.07
C GLN A 30 -4.62 -1.85 -1.58
N ILE A 31 -3.92 -2.87 -2.06
CA ILE A 31 -3.89 -3.27 -3.46
C ILE A 31 -4.12 -4.77 -3.55
N GLU A 32 -5.01 -5.21 -4.43
CA GLU A 32 -5.40 -6.62 -4.56
C GLU A 32 -4.42 -7.43 -5.42
N ASP A 33 -3.66 -6.77 -6.29
CA ASP A 33 -2.75 -7.40 -7.24
C ASP A 33 -1.29 -6.99 -7.01
N GLY A 34 -0.40 -7.98 -6.94
CA GLY A 34 1.03 -7.77 -6.81
C GLY A 34 1.65 -7.00 -7.98
N ALA A 35 1.14 -7.17 -9.21
CA ALA A 35 1.64 -6.42 -10.36
C ALA A 35 1.29 -4.93 -10.23
N ALA A 36 0.03 -4.61 -9.89
CA ALA A 36 -0.40 -3.25 -9.59
C ALA A 36 0.39 -2.62 -8.42
N ALA A 37 0.70 -3.41 -7.39
CA ALA A 37 1.49 -2.93 -6.25
C ALA A 37 2.93 -2.56 -6.65
N LEU A 38 3.55 -3.37 -7.52
CA LEU A 38 4.87 -3.10 -8.06
C LEU A 38 4.87 -1.83 -8.91
N GLU A 39 3.90 -1.66 -9.82
CA GLU A 39 3.75 -0.47 -10.64
C GLU A 39 3.57 0.80 -9.79
N ARG A 40 2.77 0.71 -8.72
CA ARG A 40 2.55 1.81 -7.77
C ARG A 40 3.84 2.25 -7.09
N ILE A 41 4.68 1.30 -6.64
CA ILE A 41 5.97 1.61 -6.02
C ILE A 41 6.93 2.23 -7.04
N LEU A 42 7.00 1.67 -8.25
CA LEU A 42 7.86 2.20 -9.31
C LEU A 42 7.45 3.63 -9.71
N SER A 43 6.14 3.89 -9.80
CA SER A 43 5.57 5.22 -10.08
C SER A 43 5.80 6.22 -8.95
N ALA A 44 5.77 5.75 -7.69
CA ALA A 44 6.09 6.59 -6.54
C ALA A 44 7.57 7.01 -6.51
N ARG A 45 8.47 6.20 -7.08
CA ARG A 45 9.92 6.48 -7.11
C ARG A 45 10.32 7.35 -8.30
N SER A 46 9.60 7.28 -9.42
CA SER A 46 9.91 8.06 -10.63
C SER A 46 9.56 9.54 -10.49
N THR A 47 8.59 9.90 -9.64
CA THR A 47 8.21 11.30 -9.38
C THR A 47 9.22 12.07 -8.52
N GLY A 48 10.30 11.43 -8.05
CA GLY A 48 11.39 12.07 -7.28
C GLY A 48 12.64 12.48 -8.08
N THR A 49 12.72 12.22 -9.40
CA THR A 49 13.94 12.50 -10.20
C THR A 49 13.69 13.49 -11.34
N SER A 50 13.08 14.63 -11.04
CA SER A 50 13.12 15.78 -11.95
C SER A 50 13.47 17.04 -11.16
N ARG A 51 14.76 17.18 -10.83
CA ARG A 51 15.40 18.48 -10.56
C ARG A 51 16.10 18.91 -11.84
N THR A 52 15.54 19.91 -12.51
CA THR A 52 16.22 20.85 -13.40
C THR A 52 15.57 22.20 -13.20
#